data_AF-A0A3C1U5A4-F1
#
_entry.id   AF-A0A3C1U5A4-F1
#
_cell.length_a   1.000
_cell.length_b   1.000
_cell.length_c   1.000
_cell.angle_alpha   90.00
_cell.angle_beta   90.00
_cell.angle_gamma   90.00
#
_symmetry.space_group_name_H-M   'P 1'
#
loop_
_entity.id
_entity.type
_entity.pdbx_description
1 polymer ?
#
loop_
_entity_poly.entity_id
_entity_poly.type
_entity_poly.pdbx_seq_one_letter_code
_entity_poly.pdbx_strand_id
1 'polypeptide(L)'
;MVTFMTVRELYELAGEGSQIELDGIEYVQLQGWVRTNRNSKAIGFIELNDGSYFRNCQLVYNDTLPNFEEAIKYLTGTAITVTGLF
;
A
#
# COMPACT_ATOMS: atom_id res chain seq x y z
N MET A 1 5.06 15.97 -0.32
CA MET A 1 5.71 15.54 -1.59
C MET A 1 5.52 14.04 -1.66
N VAL A 2 5.10 13.48 -2.80
CA VAL A 2 4.91 12.02 -2.91
C VAL A 2 6.26 11.37 -3.16
N THR A 3 6.65 10.43 -2.31
CA THR A 3 7.91 9.68 -2.44
C THR A 3 7.62 8.27 -2.93
N PHE A 4 8.27 7.86 -4.00
CA PHE A 4 8.22 6.47 -4.45
C PHE A 4 9.10 5.59 -3.53
N MET A 5 8.59 4.45 -3.12
CA MET A 5 9.30 3.47 -2.29
C MET A 5 9.01 2.04 -2.74
N THR A 6 9.92 1.14 -2.38
CA THR A 6 9.73 -0.30 -2.41
C THR A 6 9.15 -0.80 -1.08
N VAL A 7 8.57 -2.00 -1.09
CA VAL A 7 8.08 -2.65 0.13
C VAL A 7 9.21 -2.85 1.13
N ARG A 8 10.43 -3.19 0.68
CA ARG A 8 11.61 -3.30 1.55
C ARG A 8 11.90 -2.00 2.28
N GLU A 9 11.99 -0.88 1.55
CA GLU A 9 12.28 0.43 2.14
C GLU A 9 11.21 0.83 3.16
N LEU A 10 9.93 0.52 2.92
CA LEU A 10 8.87 0.73 3.93
C LEU A 10 9.10 -0.09 5.21
N TYR A 11 9.53 -1.36 5.08
CA TYR A 11 9.81 -2.19 6.25
C TYR A 11 11.04 -1.70 7.02
N GLU A 12 12.09 -1.28 6.32
CA GLU A 12 13.31 -0.69 6.93
C GLU A 12 12.95 0.60 7.67
N LEU A 13 12.17 1.48 7.03
CA LEU A 13 11.70 2.72 7.63
C LEU A 13 10.83 2.48 8.87
N ALA A 14 9.85 1.57 8.80
CA ALA A 14 8.97 1.27 9.94
C ALA A 14 9.69 0.53 11.08
N GLY A 15 10.75 -0.23 10.78
CA GLY A 15 11.51 -1.01 11.77
C GLY A 15 12.66 -0.24 12.43
N GLU A 16 13.33 0.64 11.68
CA GLU A 16 14.59 1.27 12.08
C GLU A 16 14.53 2.81 12.02
N GLY A 17 13.52 3.40 11.37
CA GLY A 17 13.36 4.84 11.22
C GLY A 17 13.09 5.55 12.54
N SER A 18 13.68 6.73 12.70
CA SER A 18 13.36 7.61 13.82
C SER A 18 11.95 8.19 13.69
N GLN A 19 11.31 8.55 14.81
CA GLN A 19 9.98 9.17 14.80
C GLN A 19 9.93 10.43 13.91
N ILE A 20 11.03 11.19 13.83
CA ILE A 20 11.14 12.39 12.99
C ILE A 20 11.09 12.03 11.50
N GLU A 21 11.71 10.92 11.10
CA GLU A 21 11.69 10.46 9.71
C GLU A 21 10.31 9.94 9.31
N LEU A 22 9.64 9.22 10.22
CA LEU A 22 8.26 8.75 10.03
C LEU A 22 7.29 9.93 9.88
N ASP A 23 7.37 10.91 10.77
CA ASP A 23 6.51 12.11 10.75
C ASP A 23 6.78 13.02 9.53
N GLY A 24 7.96 12.92 8.92
CA GLY A 24 8.33 13.66 7.71
C GLY A 24 7.73 13.07 6.43
N ILE A 25 7.19 11.86 6.48
CA ILE A 25 6.67 11.14 5.32
C ILE A 25 5.14 11.16 5.39
N GLU A 26 4.55 11.96 4.52
CA GLU A 26 3.09 12.10 4.46
C GLU A 26 2.49 11.10 3.47
N TYR A 27 3.00 11.08 2.22
CA TYR A 27 2.47 10.25 1.14
C TYR A 27 3.55 9.38 0.50
N VAL A 28 3.23 8.10 0.33
CA VAL A 28 4.08 7.12 -0.34
C VAL A 28 3.40 6.59 -1.60
N GLN A 29 4.21 6.36 -2.63
CA GLN A 29 3.79 5.66 -3.83
C GLN A 29 4.48 4.30 -3.89
N LEU A 30 3.69 3.24 -4.12
CA LEU A 30 4.17 1.88 -4.30
C LEU A 30 3.70 1.33 -5.64
N GLN A 31 4.44 0.34 -6.15
CA GLN A 31 4.07 -0.43 -7.32
C GLN A 31 4.27 -1.91 -7.03
N GLY A 32 3.34 -2.76 -7.45
CA GLY A 32 3.47 -4.19 -7.24
C GLY A 32 2.24 -4.96 -7.68
N TRP A 33 2.17 -6.21 -7.25
CA TRP A 33 1.09 -7.15 -7.57
C TRP A 33 0.23 -7.44 -6.36
N VAL A 34 -1.08 -7.41 -6.56
CA VAL A 34 -2.08 -7.81 -5.56
C VAL A 34 -1.90 -9.29 -5.24
N ARG A 35 -1.64 -9.63 -3.98
CA ARG A 35 -1.58 -11.01 -3.48
C ARG A 35 -2.92 -11.47 -2.96
N THR A 36 -3.58 -10.61 -2.18
CA THR A 36 -4.96 -10.79 -1.73
C THR A 36 -5.69 -9.45 -1.77
N ASN A 37 -6.99 -9.48 -1.99
CA ASN A 37 -7.87 -8.32 -1.86
C ASN A 37 -9.11 -8.74 -1.09
N ARG A 38 -9.18 -8.37 0.19
CA ARG A 38 -10.30 -8.67 1.09
C ARG A 38 -11.09 -7.41 1.32
N ASN A 39 -12.32 -7.34 0.85
CA ASN A 39 -13.17 -6.18 1.03
C ASN A 39 -14.51 -6.52 1.68
N SER A 40 -15.11 -5.48 2.22
CA SER A 40 -16.46 -5.42 2.76
C SER A 40 -17.17 -4.20 2.17
N LYS A 41 -18.40 -3.90 2.61
CA LYS A 41 -19.17 -2.76 2.08
C LYS A 41 -18.52 -1.39 2.29
N ALA A 42 -17.62 -1.22 3.26
CA ALA A 42 -17.08 0.08 3.64
C ALA A 42 -15.54 0.15 3.67
N ILE A 43 -14.86 -0.99 3.78
CA ILE A 43 -13.40 -1.05 3.93
C ILE A 43 -12.84 -2.29 3.21
N GLY A 44 -11.65 -2.15 2.64
CA GLY A 44 -10.91 -3.23 2.03
C GLY A 44 -9.42 -3.20 2.37
N PHE A 45 -8.82 -4.36 2.18
CA PHE A 45 -7.44 -4.67 2.53
C PHE A 45 -6.79 -5.38 1.34
N ILE A 46 -5.80 -4.75 0.73
CA ILE A 46 -4.96 -5.37 -0.29
C ILE A 46 -3.62 -5.74 0.34
N GLU A 47 -3.18 -6.97 0.14
CA GLU A 47 -1.78 -7.33 0.34
C GLU A 47 -1.03 -7.11 -0.98
N LEU A 48 -0.10 -6.16 -0.99
CA LEU A 48 0.73 -5.81 -2.14
C LEU A 48 2.12 -6.43 -1.98
N ASN A 49 2.66 -6.99 -3.05
CA ASN A 49 4.04 -7.45 -3.11
C ASN A 49 4.72 -6.92 -4.37
N ASP A 50 5.93 -6.39 -4.23
CA ASP A 50 6.74 -5.86 -5.33
C ASP A 50 8.01 -6.69 -5.61
N GLY A 51 8.20 -7.80 -4.89
CA GLY A 51 9.38 -8.67 -4.96
C GLY A 51 10.62 -8.16 -4.22
N SER A 52 10.61 -6.94 -3.66
CA SER A 52 11.74 -6.39 -2.92
C SER A 52 11.89 -7.01 -1.51
N TYR A 53 10.79 -7.51 -0.94
CA TYR A 53 10.75 -8.07 0.41
C TYR A 53 9.87 -9.32 0.51
N PHE A 54 10.16 -10.18 1.50
CA PHE A 54 9.44 -11.44 1.66
C PHE A 54 8.02 -11.23 2.19
N ARG A 55 7.82 -10.23 3.07
CA ARG A 55 6.51 -9.88 3.60
C ARG A 55 5.80 -8.89 2.67
N ASN A 56 4.48 -9.00 2.59
CA ASN A 56 3.64 -8.08 1.82
C ASN A 56 3.48 -6.74 2.55
N CYS A 57 3.23 -5.68 1.80
CA CYS A 57 2.73 -4.42 2.33
C CYS A 57 1.19 -4.50 2.41
N GLN A 58 0.60 -3.99 3.49
CA GLN A 58 -0.84 -3.93 3.65
C GLN A 58 -1.35 -2.54 3.24
N LEU A 59 -2.18 -2.50 2.19
CA LEU A 59 -2.92 -1.31 1.81
C LEU A 59 -4.31 -1.37 2.42
N VAL A 60 -4.76 -0.25 2.99
CA VAL A 60 -6.12 -0.09 3.52
C VAL A 60 -6.84 0.97 2.71
N TYR A 61 -8.04 0.67 2.24
CA TYR A 61 -8.86 1.60 1.46
C TYR A 61 -10.32 1.54 1.92
N ASN A 62 -11.08 2.62 1.75
CA ASN A 62 -12.46 2.73 2.22
C ASN A 62 -13.38 3.33 1.14
N ASP A 63 -14.68 3.34 1.42
CA ASP A 63 -15.74 3.83 0.52
C ASP A 63 -15.64 5.31 0.13
N THR A 64 -14.77 6.09 0.78
CA THR A 64 -14.48 7.48 0.39
C THR A 64 -13.47 7.58 -0.77
N LEU A 65 -12.80 6.48 -1.11
CA LEU A 65 -11.86 6.43 -2.23
C LEU A 65 -12.60 6.61 -3.57
N PRO A 66 -12.20 7.57 -4.43
CA PRO A 66 -12.92 7.87 -5.68
C PRO A 66 -13.12 6.66 -6.61
N ASN A 67 -12.18 5.71 -6.60
CA ASN A 67 -12.22 4.48 -7.39
C ASN A 67 -12.50 3.23 -6.52
N PHE A 68 -13.20 3.36 -5.39
CA PHE A 68 -13.53 2.23 -4.51
C PHE A 68 -14.17 1.04 -5.24
N GLU A 69 -15.19 1.31 -6.05
CA GLU A 69 -15.93 0.30 -6.83
C GLU A 69 -15.06 -0.45 -7.87
N GLU A 70 -13.95 0.16 -8.28
CA GLU A 70 -12.94 -0.48 -9.11
C GLU A 70 -11.97 -1.29 -8.24
N ALA A 71 -11.45 -0.68 -7.16
CA ALA A 71 -10.49 -1.28 -6.26
C ALA A 71 -10.98 -2.58 -5.62
N ILE A 72 -12.28 -2.67 -5.28
CA ILE A 72 -12.88 -3.91 -4.74
C ILE A 72 -12.87 -5.08 -5.74
N LYS A 73 -12.70 -4.81 -7.04
CA LYS A 73 -12.71 -5.82 -8.10
C LYS A 73 -11.31 -6.29 -8.49
N TYR A 74 -10.24 -5.66 -8.00
CA TYR A 74 -8.88 -6.10 -8.28
C TYR A 74 -8.65 -7.52 -7.78
N LEU A 75 -8.17 -8.39 -8.67
CA LEU A 75 -7.94 -9.80 -8.43
C LEU A 75 -6.47 -10.05 -8.07
N THR A 76 -6.19 -11.22 -7.51
CA THR A 76 -4.80 -11.67 -7.32
C THR A 76 -4.04 -11.65 -8.65
N GLY A 77 -2.84 -11.08 -8.64
CA GLY A 77 -2.00 -10.90 -9.82
C GLY A 77 -2.20 -9.58 -10.56
N THR A 78 -3.22 -8.77 -10.23
CA THR A 78 -3.35 -7.42 -10.78
C THR A 78 -2.14 -6.57 -10.39
N ALA A 79 -1.47 -5.98 -11.38
CA ALA A 79 -0.42 -5.00 -11.15
C ALA A 79 -1.05 -3.63 -10.91
N ILE A 80 -0.66 -2.96 -9.82
CA ILE A 80 -1.19 -1.65 -9.44
C ILE A 80 -0.08 -0.68 -9.06
N THR A 81 -0.33 0.60 -9.33
CA THR A 81 0.37 1.72 -8.71
C THR A 81 -0.57 2.34 -7.70
N VAL A 82 -0.12 2.47 -6.45
CA VAL A 82 -0.92 3.05 -5.36
C VAL A 82 -0.19 4.24 -4.78
N THR A 83 -0.92 5.30 -4.47
CA THR A 83 -0.43 6.41 -3.62
C THR A 83 -1.34 6.49 -2.40
N GLY A 84 -0.75 6.47 -1.21
CA GLY A 84 -1.47 6.47 0.05
C GLY A 84 -0.73 7.27 1.11
N LEU A 85 -1.44 7.57 2.20
CA LEU A 85 -0.81 8.09 3.40
C LEU A 85 0.05 6.98 4.03
N PHE A 86 1.23 7.34 4.51
CA PHE A 86 2.13 6.43 5.23
C PHE A 86 1.66 6.19 6.67
#